data_AF-A0A4S8QA88-F1
#
_entry.id   AF-A0A4S8QA88-F1
#
_cell.length_a   1.000
_cell.length_b   1.000
_cell.length_c   1.000
_cell.angle_alpha   90.00
_cell.angle_beta   90.00
_cell.angle_gamma   90.00
#
_symmetry.space_group_name_H-M   'P 1'
#
loop_
_entity.id
_entity.type
_entity.pdbx_description
1 polymer ?
#
loop_
_entity_poly.entity_id
_entity_poly.type
_entity_poly.pdbx_seq_one_letter_code
_entity_poly.pdbx_strand_id
1 'polypeptide(L)'
;MFSGVEYNNDFEEACQDLAVERDPRQVRQRLMNIEWVLWEAIRGLFIQISSILACLIVLPLTYLISPDRSWVVAIGGLLTFLILGTLIYWVCRIVFYFEISRHVRPRSFGQPDWR
;
A
#
# COMPACT_ATOMS: atom_id res chain seq x y z
N MET A 1 -10.20 -4.28 -9.99
CA MET A 1 -10.02 -4.67 -8.57
C MET A 1 -8.86 -5.65 -8.57
N PHE A 2 -7.73 -5.29 -7.95
CA PHE A 2 -6.51 -6.11 -8.00
C PHE A 2 -6.78 -7.46 -7.33
N SER A 3 -6.74 -8.55 -8.11
CA SER A 3 -6.78 -9.89 -7.54
C SER A 3 -5.33 -10.30 -7.29
N GLY A 4 -4.98 -10.67 -6.05
CA GLY A 4 -3.62 -11.12 -5.74
C GLY A 4 -3.17 -12.32 -6.59
N VAL A 5 -4.11 -13.02 -7.22
CA VAL A 5 -3.89 -14.12 -8.16
C VAL A 5 -3.34 -13.64 -9.50
N GLU A 6 -3.85 -12.54 -10.08
CA GLU A 6 -3.28 -11.93 -11.30
C GLU A 6 -1.85 -11.48 -11.07
N TYR A 7 -1.58 -10.83 -9.94
CA TYR A 7 -0.21 -10.44 -9.60
C TYR A 7 0.73 -11.63 -9.47
N ASN A 8 0.28 -12.71 -8.83
CA ASN A 8 1.11 -13.88 -8.64
C ASN A 8 1.41 -14.57 -9.98
N ASN A 9 0.43 -14.65 -10.87
CA ASN A 9 0.61 -15.19 -12.22
C ASN A 9 1.53 -14.31 -13.07
N ASP A 10 1.31 -12.99 -13.09
CA ASP A 10 2.15 -12.04 -13.82
C ASP A 10 3.60 -12.04 -13.28
N PHE A 11 3.75 -12.23 -11.97
CA PHE A 11 5.05 -12.34 -11.31
C PHE A 11 5.76 -13.64 -11.68
N GLU A 12 5.05 -14.78 -11.67
CA GLU A 12 5.62 -16.08 -12.04
C GLU A 12 6.00 -16.13 -13.52
N GLU A 13 5.15 -15.60 -14.39
CA GLU A 13 5.40 -15.48 -15.84
C GLU A 13 6.62 -14.58 -16.10
N ALA A 14 6.68 -13.42 -15.44
CA ALA A 14 7.85 -12.55 -15.53
C ALA A 14 9.11 -13.25 -15.00
N CYS A 15 9.05 -14.00 -13.90
CA CYS A 15 10.20 -14.75 -13.37
C CYS A 15 10.69 -15.85 -14.32
N GLN A 16 9.78 -16.56 -14.99
CA GLN A 16 10.13 -17.58 -15.99
C GLN A 16 10.78 -16.96 -17.23
N ASP A 17 10.23 -15.86 -17.73
CA ASP A 17 10.80 -15.13 -18.87
C ASP A 17 12.18 -14.53 -18.53
N LEU A 18 12.32 -13.96 -17.34
CA LEU A 18 13.57 -13.41 -16.81
C LEU A 18 14.68 -14.46 -16.69
N ALA A 19 14.35 -15.73 -16.51
CA ALA A 19 15.33 -16.82 -16.42
C ALA A 19 15.99 -17.13 -17.79
N VAL A 20 15.32 -16.78 -18.89
CA VAL A 20 15.77 -17.07 -20.27
C VAL A 20 16.28 -15.79 -20.97
N GLU A 21 15.77 -14.62 -20.58
CA GLU A 21 16.11 -13.32 -21.16
C GLU A 21 17.54 -12.88 -20.81
N ARG A 22 18.44 -12.83 -21.81
CA ARG A 22 19.84 -12.44 -21.62
C ARG A 22 20.09 -10.93 -21.71
N ASP A 23 19.07 -10.13 -22.07
CA ASP A 23 19.18 -8.68 -22.15
C ASP A 23 18.94 -8.03 -20.77
N PRO A 24 19.99 -7.46 -20.13
CA PRO A 24 19.87 -6.86 -18.81
C PRO A 24 18.94 -5.63 -18.77
N ARG A 25 18.69 -4.97 -19.91
CA ARG A 25 17.79 -3.80 -19.95
C ARG A 25 16.33 -4.22 -19.84
N GLN A 26 15.94 -5.24 -20.58
CA GLN A 26 14.58 -5.78 -20.54
C GLN A 26 14.26 -6.40 -19.18
N VAL A 27 15.23 -7.12 -18.60
CA VAL A 27 15.12 -7.68 -17.25
C VAL A 27 14.84 -6.59 -16.22
N ARG A 28 15.62 -5.51 -16.25
CA ARG A 28 15.47 -4.38 -15.33
C ARG A 28 14.12 -3.68 -15.47
N GLN A 29 13.64 -3.50 -16.70
CA GLN A 29 12.36 -2.83 -16.96
C GLN A 29 11.17 -3.65 -16.47
N ARG A 30 11.18 -4.98 -16.66
CA ARG A 30 10.12 -5.87 -16.15
C ARG A 30 10.08 -5.90 -14.62
N LEU A 31 11.25 -5.95 -13.97
CA LEU A 31 11.35 -5.87 -12.51
C LEU A 31 10.82 -4.54 -11.96
N MET A 32 11.11 -3.41 -12.62
CA MET A 32 10.55 -2.10 -12.24
C MET A 32 9.03 -2.07 -12.35
N ASN A 33 8.46 -2.69 -13.39
CA ASN A 33 7.00 -2.79 -13.53
C ASN A 33 6.38 -3.62 -12.40
N ILE A 34 6.97 -4.77 -12.07
CA ILE A 34 6.51 -5.60 -10.95
C ILE A 34 6.57 -4.83 -9.63
N GLU A 35 7.68 -4.14 -9.37
CA GLU A 35 7.86 -3.32 -8.17
C GLU A 35 6.82 -2.20 -8.10
N TRP A 36 6.54 -1.55 -9.23
CA TRP A 36 5.52 -0.51 -9.32
C TRP A 36 4.11 -1.04 -9.03
N VAL A 37 3.74 -2.18 -9.62
CA VAL A 37 2.43 -2.82 -9.36
C VAL A 37 2.27 -3.19 -7.88
N LEU A 38 3.32 -3.78 -7.29
CA LEU A 38 3.32 -4.12 -5.87
C LEU A 38 3.16 -2.87 -5.00
N TRP A 39 3.89 -1.80 -5.34
CA TRP A 39 3.85 -0.54 -4.61
C TRP A 39 2.47 0.13 -4.68
N GLU A 40 1.85 0.11 -5.85
CA GLU A 40 0.51 0.67 -6.06
C GLU A 40 -0.55 -0.15 -5.31
N ALA A 41 -0.44 -1.49 -5.32
CA ALA A 41 -1.32 -2.37 -4.56
C ALA A 41 -1.21 -2.12 -3.05
N ILE A 42 0.01 -1.99 -2.52
CA ILE A 42 0.27 -1.70 -1.11
C ILE A 42 -0.30 -0.33 -0.72
N ARG A 43 -0.10 0.70 -1.56
CA ARG A 43 -0.69 2.02 -1.34
C ARG A 43 -2.21 1.98 -1.32
N GLY A 44 -2.81 1.29 -2.30
CA GLY A 44 -4.25 1.10 -2.37
C GLY A 44 -4.82 0.45 -1.11
N LEU A 45 -4.15 -0.60 -0.61
CA LEU A 45 -4.52 -1.27 0.63
C LEU A 45 -4.45 -0.31 1.84
N PHE A 46 -3.37 0.45 1.98
CA PHE A 46 -3.25 1.42 3.09
C PHE A 46 -4.30 2.52 3.02
N ILE A 47 -4.65 3.00 1.83
CA ILE A 47 -5.72 3.99 1.66
C ILE A 47 -7.07 3.41 2.07
N GLN A 48 -7.36 2.15 1.72
CA GLN A 48 -8.60 1.49 2.13
C GLN A 48 -8.67 1.33 3.65
N ILE A 49 -7.59 0.83 4.28
CA ILE A 49 -7.52 0.66 5.74
C ILE A 49 -7.68 2.01 6.44
N SER A 50 -6.96 3.04 6.00
CA SER A 50 -7.02 4.37 6.62
C SER A 50 -8.40 5.01 6.46
N SER A 51 -9.04 4.85 5.31
CA SER A 51 -10.38 5.37 5.05
C SER A 51 -11.42 4.68 5.92
N ILE A 52 -11.37 3.35 6.03
CA ILE A 52 -12.30 2.57 6.87
C ILE A 52 -12.15 2.99 8.34
N LEU A 53 -10.93 3.04 8.86
CA LEU A 53 -10.67 3.41 10.25
C LEU A 53 -11.05 4.85 10.56
N ALA A 54 -10.71 5.79 9.68
CA ALA A 54 -11.11 7.19 9.83
C ALA A 54 -12.64 7.34 9.80
N CYS A 55 -13.33 6.60 8.91
CA CYS A 55 -14.79 6.62 8.82
C CYS A 55 -15.45 6.05 10.09
N LEU A 56 -14.92 4.94 10.63
CA LEU A 56 -15.38 4.33 11.88
C LEU A 56 -15.25 5.26 13.09
N ILE A 57 -14.31 6.21 13.07
CA ILE A 57 -14.11 7.17 14.16
C ILE A 57 -14.96 8.42 13.94
N VAL A 58 -14.94 8.97 12.72
CA VAL A 58 -15.58 10.26 12.42
C VAL A 58 -17.10 10.16 12.33
N LEU A 59 -17.66 9.10 11.74
CA LEU A 59 -19.11 8.94 11.64
C LEU A 59 -19.83 8.93 13.00
N PRO A 60 -19.43 8.11 13.99
CA PRO A 60 -20.09 8.13 15.28
C PRO A 60 -19.87 9.46 16.03
N LEU A 61 -18.68 10.06 15.94
CA LEU A 61 -18.41 11.37 16.55
C LEU A 61 -19.32 12.47 15.98
N THR A 62 -19.42 12.55 14.65
CA THR A 62 -20.27 13.55 13.99
C THR A 62 -21.76 13.32 14.25
N TYR A 63 -22.20 12.07 14.40
CA TYR A 63 -23.60 11.75 14.71
C TYR A 63 -23.97 11.98 16.19
N LEU A 64 -23.03 11.78 17.12
CA LEU A 64 -23.24 11.99 18.56
C LEU A 64 -23.18 13.47 18.98
N ILE A 65 -22.40 14.30 18.28
CA ILE A 65 -22.12 15.68 18.70
C ILE A 65 -23.25 16.66 18.33
N SER A 66 -23.99 16.43 17.24
CA SER A 66 -25.10 17.31 16.86
C SER A 66 -26.13 16.57 16.01
N PRO A 67 -27.36 16.37 16.50
CA PRO A 67 -28.46 15.85 15.67
C PRO A 67 -28.90 16.87 14.61
N ASP A 68 -28.66 18.16 14.84
CA ASP A 68 -28.86 19.21 13.86
C ASP A 68 -27.70 19.24 12.87
N ARG A 69 -27.95 18.74 11.66
CA ARG A 69 -26.98 18.70 10.54
C ARG A 69 -26.67 20.10 10.03
N SER A 70 -25.87 20.86 10.77
CA SER A 70 -25.32 22.12 10.28
C SER A 70 -24.15 21.85 9.32
N TRP A 71 -24.01 22.69 8.30
CA TRP A 71 -22.89 22.64 7.35
C TRP A 71 -21.52 22.72 8.05
N VAL A 72 -21.46 23.39 9.21
CA VAL A 72 -20.25 23.52 10.02
C VAL A 72 -19.80 22.16 10.57
N VAL A 73 -20.73 21.34 11.06
CA VAL A 73 -20.44 19.98 11.56
C VAL A 73 -20.00 19.06 10.42
N ALA A 74 -20.60 19.21 9.23
CA ALA A 74 -20.20 18.45 8.05
C ALA A 74 -18.78 18.79 7.59
N ILE A 75 -18.42 20.08 7.53
CA ILE A 75 -17.07 20.53 7.18
C ILE A 75 -16.06 20.09 8.25
N GLY A 76 -16.41 20.23 9.54
CA GLY A 76 -15.58 19.78 10.65
C GLY A 76 -15.30 18.27 10.57
N GLY A 77 -16.34 17.46 10.35
CA GLY A 77 -16.22 16.02 10.17
C GLY A 77 -15.34 15.64 8.98
N LEU A 78 -15.49 16.30 7.84
CA LEU A 78 -14.65 16.07 6.66
C LEU A 78 -13.17 16.38 6.96
N LEU A 79 -12.89 17.51 7.61
CA LEU A 79 -11.53 17.87 8.01
C LEU A 79 -10.94 16.85 8.98
N THR A 80 -11.70 16.44 9.99
CA THR A 80 -11.28 15.39 10.92
C THR A 80 -11.01 14.08 10.18
N PHE A 81 -11.86 13.68 9.25
CA PHE A 81 -11.66 12.48 8.43
C PHE A 81 -10.37 12.53 7.63
N LEU A 82 -10.10 13.65 6.94
CA LEU A 82 -8.89 13.80 6.14
C LEU A 82 -7.63 13.79 7.01
N ILE A 83 -7.64 14.48 8.15
CA ILE A 83 -6.51 14.51 9.08
C ILE A 83 -6.26 13.13 9.66
N LEU A 84 -7.30 12.47 10.18
CA LEU A 84 -7.17 11.16 10.81
C LEU A 84 -6.77 10.08 9.79
N GLY A 85 -7.38 10.08 8.61
CA GLY A 85 -7.04 9.16 7.52
C GLY A 85 -5.59 9.33 7.06
N THR A 86 -5.11 10.57 6.97
CA THR A 86 -3.70 10.85 6.63
C THR A 86 -2.76 10.33 7.73
N LEU A 87 -3.07 10.58 9.00
CA LEU A 87 -2.30 10.06 10.15
C LEU A 87 -2.23 8.53 10.15
N ILE A 88 -3.38 7.86 10.01
CA ILE A 88 -3.48 6.40 9.99
C ILE A 88 -2.70 5.83 8.81
N TYR A 89 -2.80 6.43 7.62
CA TYR A 89 -2.01 6.03 6.45
C TYR A 89 -0.50 6.07 6.72
N TRP A 90 0.00 7.14 7.34
CA TRP A 90 1.41 7.24 7.70
C TRP A 90 1.82 6.22 8.75
N VAL A 91 0.99 5.97 9.75
CA VAL A 91 1.24 4.92 10.76
C VAL A 91 1.33 3.55 10.10
N CYS A 92 0.36 3.19 9.25
CA CYS A 92 0.38 1.92 8.50
C CYS A 92 1.66 1.78 7.66
N ARG A 93 2.04 2.85 6.95
CA ARG A 93 3.27 2.87 6.14
C ARG A 93 4.52 2.66 6.99
N ILE A 94 4.62 3.31 8.15
CA ILE A 94 5.76 3.19 9.06
C ILE A 94 5.84 1.78 9.64
N VAL A 95 4.73 1.24 10.14
CA VAL A 95 4.67 -0.13 10.69
C VAL A 95 5.10 -1.14 9.63
N PHE A 96 4.59 -1.01 8.41
CA PHE A 96 4.97 -1.88 7.31
C PHE A 96 6.44 -1.74 6.92
N TYR A 97 6.98 -0.52 6.90
CA TYR A 97 8.40 -0.29 6.66
C TYR A 97 9.28 -0.96 7.72
N PHE A 98 8.91 -0.84 9.00
CA PHE A 98 9.61 -1.52 10.09
C PHE A 98 9.53 -3.05 9.96
N GLU A 99 8.35 -3.57 9.62
CA GLU A 99 8.13 -5.01 9.48
C GLU A 99 8.93 -5.58 8.32
N ILE A 100 8.93 -4.93 7.16
CA ILE A 100 9.79 -5.30 6.02
C ILE A 100 11.25 -5.19 6.39
N SER A 101 11.69 -4.09 7.01
CA SER A 101 13.10 -3.89 7.37
C SER A 101 13.61 -4.93 8.37
N ARG A 102 12.71 -5.49 9.20
CA ARG A 102 13.03 -6.56 10.14
C ARG A 102 13.10 -7.94 9.48
N HIS A 103 12.25 -8.22 8.49
CA HIS A 103 12.11 -9.57 7.92
C HIS A 103 12.83 -9.76 6.58
N VAL A 104 13.04 -8.68 5.82
CA VAL A 104 13.70 -8.72 4.52
C VAL A 104 15.17 -8.32 4.71
N ARG A 105 16.05 -9.32 4.75
CA ARG A 105 17.49 -9.07 4.57
C ARG A 105 17.69 -8.46 3.18
N PRO A 106 18.49 -7.40 3.02
CA PRO A 106 18.78 -6.83 1.72
C PRO A 106 19.43 -7.90 0.84
N ARG A 107 18.69 -8.39 -0.16
CA ARG A 107 19.25 -9.25 -1.22
C ARG A 107 19.70 -8.32 -2.34
N SER A 108 21.01 -8.24 -2.55
CA SER A 108 21.54 -7.55 -3.72
C SER A 108 21.72 -8.55 -4.87
N PHE A 109 21.24 -8.20 -6.05
CA PHE A 109 21.44 -8.99 -7.26
C PHE A 109 22.94 -9.08 -7.57
N GLY A 110 23.47 -10.30 -7.62
CA GLY A 110 24.89 -10.55 -7.92
C GLY A 110 25.80 -10.78 -6.71
N GLN A 111 25.28 -10.78 -5.48
CA GLN A 111 26.04 -11.30 -4.34
C GLN A 111 25.96 -12.84 -4.33
N PRO A 112 27.09 -13.55 -4.46
CA PRO A 112 27.13 -15.00 -4.44
C PRO A 112 27.13 -15.50 -2.98
N ASP A 113 26.05 -15.28 -2.24
CA ASP A 113 25.89 -15.85 -0.90
C ASP A 113 24.93 -17.03 -0.95
N TRP A 114 25.45 -18.13 -1.49
CA TRP A 114 25.09 -19.47 -1.09
C TRP A 114 25.88 -19.80 0.19
N ARG A 115 25.33 -19.46 1.35
CA ARG A 115 25.64 -20.12 2.63
C ARG A 115 24.37 -20.30 3.44
#